data_AF-A0A535W2Y5-F1
#
_entry.id   AF-A0A535W2Y5-F1
#
_cell.length_a   1.000
_cell.length_b   1.000
_cell.length_c   1.000
_cell.angle_alpha   90.00
_cell.angle_beta   90.00
_cell.angle_gamma   90.00
#
_symmetry.space_group_name_H-M   'P 1'
#
loop_
_entity.id
_entity.type
_entity.pdbx_description
1 polymer ?
#
loop_
_entity_poly.entity_id
_entity_poly.type
_entity_poly.pdbx_seq_one_letter_code
_entity_poly.pdbx_strand_id
1 'polypeptide(L)' 'MRAARKQRRWSLAMAAEQIRVNLHTYARWEYGTQAPYPINLDRLCIVYGKSPEELGFAFLVVPAAQETHRQE' A
#
# COMPACT_ATOMS: atom_id res chain seq x y z
N MET A 1 4.44 4.26 3.52
CA MET A 1 5.26 3.27 2.78
C MET A 1 6.76 3.32 3.08
N ARG A 2 7.41 4.51 3.00
CA ARG A 2 8.86 4.68 3.19
C ARG A 2 9.45 3.94 4.39
N ALA A 3 8.78 3.98 5.53
CA ALA A 3 9.23 3.30 6.75
C ALA A 3 9.34 1.78 6.56
N ALA A 4 8.34 1.14 5.95
CA ALA A 4 8.32 -0.30 5.69
C ALA A 4 9.45 -0.74 4.74
N ARG A 5 9.74 0.07 3.70
CA ARG A 5 10.88 -0.14 2.81
C ARG A 5 12.22 -0.05 3.56
N LYS A 6 12.40 0.96 4.40
CA LYS A 6 13.62 1.16 5.19
C LYS A 6 13.83 0.04 6.22
N GLN A 7 12.78 -0.45 6.87
CA GLN A 7 12.83 -1.59 7.80
C GLN A 7 13.39 -2.86 7.12
N ARG A 8 13.08 -3.06 5.83
CA ARG A 8 13.59 -4.16 5.02
C ARG A 8 14.94 -3.87 4.34
N ARG A 9 15.52 -2.68 4.56
CA ARG A 9 16.76 -2.20 3.92
C ARG A 9 16.72 -2.21 2.39
N TRP A 10 15.53 -2.01 1.80
CA TRP A 10 15.37 -2.01 0.34
C TRP A 10 15.61 -0.62 -0.25
N SER A 11 16.26 -0.58 -1.42
CA SER A 11 16.25 0.60 -2.29
C SER A 11 14.87 0.80 -2.92
N LEU A 12 14.61 1.96 -3.53
CA LEU A 12 13.37 2.18 -4.28
C LEU A 12 13.24 1.19 -5.46
N ALA A 13 14.34 0.88 -6.14
CA ALA A 13 14.37 -0.06 -7.27
C ALA A 13 14.05 -1.49 -6.83
N MET A 14 14.69 -1.97 -5.76
CA MET A 14 14.38 -3.29 -5.20
C MET A 14 12.91 -3.39 -4.78
N ALA A 15 12.39 -2.36 -4.11
CA ALA A 15 11.01 -2.37 -3.68
C ALA A 15 10.03 -2.37 -4.88
N ALA A 16 10.32 -1.60 -5.92
CA ALA A 16 9.53 -1.62 -7.15
C ALA A 16 9.53 -3.00 -7.83
N GLU A 17 10.69 -3.66 -7.88
CA GLU A 17 10.85 -5.02 -8.40
C GLU A 17 10.03 -6.04 -7.61
N GLN A 18 10.09 -6.00 -6.28
CA GLN A 18 9.30 -6.91 -5.42
C GLN A 18 7.79 -6.72 -5.57
N ILE A 19 7.35 -5.48 -5.82
CA ILE A 19 5.93 -5.15 -6.07
C ILE A 19 5.54 -5.36 -7.55
N ARG A 20 6.51 -5.65 -8.42
CA ARG A 20 6.34 -5.86 -9.87
C ARG A 20 5.74 -4.64 -10.57
N VAL A 21 6.25 -3.46 -10.24
CA VAL A 21 5.90 -2.19 -10.89
C VAL A 21 7.16 -1.43 -11.28
N ASN A 22 7.03 -0.43 -12.14
CA ASN A 22 8.18 0.41 -12.47
C ASN A 22 8.58 1.32 -11.28
N LEU A 23 9.85 1.74 -11.27
CA LEU A 23 10.43 2.58 -10.23
C LEU A 23 9.66 3.89 -10.01
N HIS A 24 9.23 4.55 -11.09
CA HIS A 24 8.54 5.84 -11.00
C HIS A 24 7.16 5.70 -10.36
N THR A 25 6.41 4.67 -10.71
CA THR A 25 5.10 4.34 -10.12
C THR A 25 5.24 4.11 -8.62
N TYR A 26 6.19 3.26 -8.21
CA TYR A 26 6.48 3.03 -6.80
C TYR A 26 6.87 4.34 -6.08
N ALA A 27 7.74 5.14 -6.69
CA ALA A 27 8.21 6.39 -6.11
C ALA A 27 7.07 7.38 -5.90
N ARG A 28 6.13 7.52 -6.84
CA ARG A 28 4.96 8.39 -6.71
C ARG A 28 4.09 8.03 -5.50
N TRP A 29 3.93 6.74 -5.22
CA TRP A 29 3.22 6.28 -4.01
C TRP A 29 3.98 6.64 -2.74
N GLU A 30 5.30 6.46 -2.72
CA GLU A 30 6.10 6.80 -1.55
C GLU A 30 6.17 8.31 -1.29
N TYR A 31 6.14 9.12 -2.36
CA TYR A 31 6.08 10.59 -2.27
C TYR A 31 4.66 11.13 -2.06
N GLY A 32 3.63 10.29 -2.15
CA GLY A 32 2.23 10.70 -1.99
C GLY A 32 1.67 11.50 -3.17
N THR A 33 2.33 11.52 -4.32
CA THR A 33 1.84 12.23 -5.51
C THR A 33 0.78 11.44 -6.28
N GLN A 34 0.72 10.12 -6.08
CA GLN A 34 -0.34 9.26 -6.58
C GLN A 34 -0.68 8.17 -5.55
N ALA A 35 -1.93 7.73 -5.55
CA ALA A 35 -2.37 6.55 -4.80
C ALA A 35 -2.19 5.27 -5.64
N PRO A 36 -1.87 4.11 -5.03
CA PRO A 36 -1.94 2.82 -5.71
C PRO A 36 -3.39 2.44 -6.02
N TYR A 37 -3.60 1.78 -7.17
CA TYR A 37 -4.85 1.07 -7.44
C TYR A 37 -5.06 -0.09 -6.44
N PRO A 38 -6.32 -0.54 -6.22
CA PRO A 38 -6.63 -1.60 -5.26
C PRO A 38 -5.75 -2.86 -5.39
N ILE A 39 -5.59 -3.38 -6.62
CA ILE A 39 -4.74 -4.55 -6.87
C ILE A 39 -3.27 -4.36 -6.47
N ASN A 40 -2.76 -3.13 -6.59
CA ASN A 40 -1.40 -2.81 -6.16
C ASN A 40 -1.36 -2.63 -4.64
N LEU A 41 -2.38 -2.05 -4.03
CA LEU A 41 -2.51 -1.95 -2.58
C LEU A 41 -2.51 -3.34 -1.92
N ASP A 42 -3.23 -4.30 -2.48
CA ASP A 42 -3.22 -5.69 -1.99
C ASP A 42 -1.82 -6.30 -2.07
N ARG A 43 -1.13 -6.15 -3.21
CA ARG A 43 0.26 -6.61 -3.36
C ARG A 43 1.21 -5.95 -2.37
N LEU A 44 1.03 -4.65 -2.13
CA LEU A 44 1.80 -3.91 -1.14
C LEU A 44 1.59 -4.50 0.26
N CYS A 45 0.34 -4.77 0.63
CA CYS A 45 0.02 -5.39 1.91
C CYS A 45 0.64 -6.78 2.05
N ILE A 46 0.55 -7.62 1.01
CA ILE A 46 1.12 -8.97 0.98
C ILE A 46 2.66 -8.92 1.10
N VAL A 47 3.33 -8.12 0.28
CA VAL A 47 4.81 -8.09 0.24
C VAL A 47 5.40 -7.50 1.51
N TYR A 48 4.77 -6.47 2.08
CA TYR A 48 5.23 -5.88 3.33
C TYR A 48 4.74 -6.63 4.57
N GLY A 49 3.68 -7.43 4.47
CA GLY A 49 3.01 -8.07 5.60
C GLY A 49 2.36 -7.03 6.53
N LYS A 50 1.72 -6.01 5.95
CA LYS A 50 1.20 -4.84 6.67
C LYS A 50 -0.17 -4.46 6.14
N SER A 51 -0.99 -3.85 6.99
CA SER A 51 -2.28 -3.31 6.57
C SER A 51 -2.12 -2.04 5.71
N PRO A 52 -3.17 -1.63 4.96
CA PRO A 52 -3.19 -0.35 4.25
C PRO A 52 -2.86 0.84 5.17
N GLU A 53 -3.39 0.85 6.39
CA GLU A 53 -3.17 1.89 7.40
C GLU A 53 -1.69 1.97 7.80
N GLU A 54 -1.06 0.84 8.12
CA GLU A 54 0.37 0.77 8.45
C GLU A 54 1.27 1.20 7.28
N LEU A 55 0.76 1.07 6.05
CA LEU A 55 1.44 1.53 4.83
C LEU A 55 1.14 3.00 4.50
N GLY A 56 0.23 3.67 5.21
CA GLY A 56 -0.13 5.07 5.00
C GLY A 56 -1.25 5.29 3.97
N PHE A 57 -2.06 4.26 3.72
CA PHE A 57 -3.15 4.22 2.74
C PHE A 57 -4.52 4.02 3.41
N ALA A 58 -4.68 4.43 4.67
CA ALA A 58 -5.95 4.31 5.40
C ALA A 58 -7.14 4.94 4.66
N PHE A 59 -6.92 6.00 3.88
CA PHE A 59 -7.95 6.70 3.11
C PHE A 59 -8.42 5.93 1.85
N LEU A 60 -7.73 4.84 1.47
CA LEU A 60 -8.10 4.00 0.33
C LEU A 60 -9.00 2.83 0.71
N VAL A 61 -9.20 2.60 2.01
CA VAL A 61 -10.06 1.55 2.53
C VAL A 61 -11.18 2.18 3.33
N VAL A 62 -12.40 1.67 3.11
CA VAL A 62 -13.51 1.97 4.02
C VAL A 62 -13.40 0.96 5.16
N PRO A 63 -13.31 1.40 6.43
CA PRO A 63 -13.36 0.46 7.53
C PRO A 63 -14.71 -0.27 7.51
N ALA A 64 -14.67 -1.60 7.62
CA ALA A 64 -15.85 -2.48 7.61
C ALA A 64 -16.92 -2.14 8.66
N ALA A 65 -16.63 -1.21 9.58
CA ALA A 65 -17.57 -0.69 10.58
C ALA A 65 -18.72 0.18 9.99
N GLN A 66 -18.86 0.26 8.66
CA GLN A 66 -19.99 0.92 7.98
C GLN A 66 -20.85 -0.10 7.22
N GLU A 67 -20.90 -1.35 7.64
CA GLU A 67 -21.95 -2.29 7.26
C GLU A 67 -22.89 -2.46 8.46
N THR A 68 -23.65 -1.41 8.74
CA THR A 68 -24.80 -1.51 9.65
C THR A 68 -25.76 -2.52 9.03
N HIS A 69 -25.77 -3.72 9.63
CA HIS A 69 -26.95 -4.56 9.84
C HIS A 69 -28.22 -3.99 9.17
N ARG A 70 -28.50 -4.40 7.93
CA ARG A 70 -29.87 -4.42 7.42
C ARG A 70 -30.37 -5.85 7.58
N GLN A 71 -30.77 -6.17 8.81
CA GLN A 71 -31.66 -7.29 9.06
C GLN A 71 -33.06 -6.87 8.60
N GLU A 72 -33.63 -7.62 7.66
CA GLU A 72 -35.07 -7.73 7.41
C GLU A 72 -35.49 -9.17 7.72
#